data_AF-A0A183E5X4-F1
#
_entry.id   AF-A0A183E5X4-F1
#
_cell.length_a   1.000
_cell.length_b   1.000
_cell.length_c   1.000
_cell.angle_alpha   90.00
_cell.angle_beta   90.00
_cell.angle_gamma   90.00
#
_symmetry.space_group_name_H-M   'P 1'
#
loop_
_entity.id
_entity.type
_entity.pdbx_description
1 polymer ?
#
loop_
_entity_poly.entity_id
_entity_poly.type
_entity_poly.pdbx_seq_one_letter_code
_entity_poly.pdbx_strand_id
1 'polypeptide(L)'
;LQSVVNVIASQGDAGNEAKEELGRLLNSIASFSDGRNYLLVNNQGKQLIATLAAGLKTKKLHHSAGEQALATLQKLSIRSSVQKELVQLGMLEWLSIYLGGKPSPAALDYGCALLLNLCLHPFGRSAASRAATIFMATIATLMADLKLPVCYYVNGVLYSVLGVARVRARAREINLANIVKEKMEQNHCSDDGKQLPTIFKILIGGKNLISINNQNCLSQQFSVENSYFGRKGHCSLLWFLN
;
A
#
# COMPACT_ATOMS: atom_id res chain seq x y z
N LEU A 1 -15.60 -7.71 -18.24
CA LEU A 1 -15.30 -6.64 -17.26
C LEU A 1 -16.42 -5.61 -17.12
N GLN A 2 -17.07 -5.14 -18.19
CA GLN A 2 -18.10 -4.09 -18.09
C GLN A 2 -19.26 -4.42 -17.13
N SER A 3 -19.80 -5.64 -17.18
CA SER A 3 -20.86 -6.08 -16.25
C SER A 3 -20.40 -6.03 -14.78
N VAL A 4 -19.16 -6.46 -14.50
CA VAL A 4 -18.55 -6.42 -13.16
C VAL A 4 -18.40 -4.98 -12.67
N VAL A 5 -17.92 -4.08 -13.53
CA VAL A 5 -17.81 -2.64 -13.25
C VAL A 5 -19.19 -2.06 -12.89
N ASN A 6 -20.24 -2.42 -13.62
CA ASN A 6 -21.59 -1.94 -13.38
C ASN A 6 -22.13 -2.40 -12.01
N VAL A 7 -21.87 -3.65 -11.61
CA VAL A 7 -22.29 -4.17 -10.30
C VAL A 7 -21.52 -3.50 -9.15
N ILE A 8 -20.21 -3.27 -9.32
CA ILE A 8 -19.41 -2.56 -8.30
C ILE A 8 -19.85 -1.10 -8.17
N ALA A 9 -20.24 -0.46 -9.28
CA ALA A 9 -20.69 0.93 -9.30
C ALA A 9 -22.15 1.13 -8.84
N SER A 10 -22.94 0.04 -8.73
CA SER A 10 -24.37 0.11 -8.43
C SER A 10 -24.65 0.70 -7.03
N GLN A 11 -25.71 1.49 -6.94
CA GLN A 11 -26.13 2.18 -5.70
C GLN A 11 -27.09 1.29 -4.89
N GLY A 12 -27.05 1.45 -3.55
CA GLY A 12 -27.93 0.77 -2.61
C GLY A 12 -27.34 -0.50 -1.97
N ASP A 13 -27.98 -0.94 -0.89
CA ASP A 13 -27.61 -2.15 -0.12
C ASP A 13 -28.00 -3.45 -0.85
N ALA A 14 -28.90 -3.37 -1.82
CA ALA A 14 -29.25 -4.47 -2.69
C ALA A 14 -28.02 -4.92 -3.50
N GLY A 15 -27.57 -6.15 -3.28
CA GLY A 15 -26.41 -6.73 -3.98
C GLY A 15 -25.06 -6.60 -3.28
N ASN A 16 -25.02 -6.28 -1.97
CA ASN A 16 -23.78 -6.30 -1.19
C ASN A 16 -23.07 -7.67 -1.23
N GLU A 17 -23.83 -8.77 -1.17
CA GLU A 17 -23.31 -10.13 -1.35
C GLU A 17 -22.68 -10.31 -2.75
N ALA A 18 -23.36 -9.85 -3.80
CA ALA A 18 -22.82 -9.91 -5.15
C ALA A 18 -21.54 -9.06 -5.31
N LYS A 19 -21.48 -7.88 -4.68
CA LYS A 19 -20.29 -7.02 -4.64
C LYS A 19 -19.14 -7.71 -3.92
N GLU A 20 -19.42 -8.41 -2.82
CA GLU A 20 -18.43 -9.19 -2.08
C GLU A 20 -17.90 -10.36 -2.91
N GLU A 21 -18.78 -11.19 -3.49
CA GLU A 21 -18.38 -12.35 -4.30
C GLU A 21 -17.60 -11.93 -5.55
N LEU A 22 -18.04 -10.86 -6.22
CA LEU A 22 -17.27 -10.29 -7.33
C LEU A 22 -15.93 -9.72 -6.86
N GLY A 23 -15.88 -9.10 -5.68
CA GLY A 23 -14.64 -8.67 -5.05
C GLY A 23 -13.68 -9.84 -4.81
N ARG A 24 -14.16 -10.95 -4.24
CA ARG A 24 -13.38 -12.17 -4.00
C ARG A 24 -12.87 -12.76 -5.31
N LEU A 25 -13.72 -12.79 -6.35
CA LEU A 25 -13.34 -13.26 -7.69
C LEU A 25 -12.23 -12.39 -8.27
N LEU A 26 -12.39 -11.06 -8.27
CA LEU A 26 -11.38 -10.13 -8.78
C LEU A 26 -10.06 -10.26 -8.01
N ASN A 27 -10.12 -10.35 -6.69
CA ASN A 27 -8.95 -10.51 -5.84
C ASN A 27 -8.22 -11.84 -6.14
N SER A 28 -8.98 -12.91 -6.37
CA SER A 28 -8.44 -14.22 -6.73
C SER A 28 -7.72 -14.16 -8.08
N ILE A 29 -8.36 -13.60 -9.11
CA ILE A 29 -7.74 -13.40 -10.43
C ILE A 29 -6.46 -12.55 -10.31
N ALA A 30 -6.51 -11.44 -9.58
CA ALA A 30 -5.36 -10.55 -9.40
C ALA A 30 -4.17 -11.20 -8.66
N SER A 31 -4.37 -12.34 -8.00
CA SER A 31 -3.28 -13.09 -7.36
C SER A 31 -2.31 -13.67 -8.38
N PHE A 32 -2.78 -14.00 -9.58
CA PHE A 32 -1.97 -14.60 -10.64
C PHE A 32 -1.42 -13.54 -11.59
N SER A 33 -0.19 -13.73 -12.08
CA SER A 33 0.44 -12.82 -13.06
C SER A 33 -0.40 -12.66 -14.32
N ASP A 34 -0.89 -13.78 -14.87
CA ASP A 34 -1.77 -13.81 -16.05
C ASP A 34 -3.14 -13.22 -15.76
N GLY A 35 -3.67 -13.42 -14.55
CA GLY A 35 -4.90 -12.78 -14.12
C GLY A 35 -4.75 -11.25 -14.03
N ARG A 36 -3.63 -10.74 -13.53
CA ARG A 36 -3.32 -9.29 -13.58
C ARG A 36 -3.18 -8.80 -15.02
N ASN A 37 -2.51 -9.56 -15.90
CA ASN A 37 -2.44 -9.22 -17.32
C ASN A 37 -3.86 -9.09 -17.88
N TYR A 38 -4.71 -10.10 -17.68
CA TYR A 38 -6.09 -10.16 -18.14
C TYR A 38 -6.93 -8.98 -17.66
N LEU A 39 -6.91 -8.68 -16.35
CA LEU A 39 -7.69 -7.57 -15.78
C LEU A 39 -7.24 -6.20 -16.27
N LEU A 40 -5.99 -6.07 -16.72
CA LEU A 40 -5.40 -4.82 -17.18
C LEU A 40 -5.38 -4.67 -18.71
N VAL A 41 -5.98 -5.61 -19.45
CA VAL A 41 -6.09 -5.52 -20.91
C VAL A 41 -6.96 -4.32 -21.30
N ASN A 42 -6.41 -3.48 -22.18
CA ASN A 42 -7.11 -2.36 -22.84
C ASN A 42 -7.71 -1.31 -21.87
N ASN A 43 -8.59 -0.44 -22.38
CA ASN A 43 -9.23 0.63 -21.61
C ASN A 43 -10.13 0.12 -20.47
N GLN A 44 -10.56 -1.15 -20.52
CA GLN A 44 -11.39 -1.76 -19.49
C GLN A 44 -10.65 -1.90 -18.15
N GLY A 45 -9.34 -2.14 -18.17
CA GLY A 45 -8.53 -2.20 -16.95
C GLY A 45 -8.47 -0.86 -16.21
N LYS A 46 -8.34 0.25 -16.95
CA LYS A 46 -8.38 1.60 -16.36
C LYS A 46 -9.74 1.89 -15.72
N GLN A 47 -10.82 1.53 -16.40
CA GLN A 47 -12.18 1.67 -15.86
C GLN A 47 -12.38 0.84 -14.59
N LEU A 48 -11.87 -0.39 -14.56
CA LEU A 48 -11.91 -1.24 -13.37
C LEU A 48 -11.18 -0.58 -12.19
N ILE A 49 -9.95 -0.11 -12.40
CA ILE A 49 -9.15 0.58 -11.37
C ILE A 49 -9.90 1.81 -10.84
N ALA A 50 -10.41 2.65 -11.75
CA ALA A 50 -11.16 3.85 -11.40
C ALA A 50 -12.44 3.52 -10.61
N THR A 51 -13.16 2.47 -11.00
CA THR A 51 -14.40 2.05 -10.35
C THR A 51 -14.14 1.52 -8.93
N LEU A 52 -13.13 0.67 -8.76
CA LEU A 52 -12.74 0.15 -7.44
C LEU A 52 -12.28 1.30 -6.51
N ALA A 53 -11.43 2.20 -7.03
CA ALA A 53 -10.96 3.36 -6.28
C ALA A 53 -12.13 4.28 -5.87
N ALA A 54 -13.04 4.58 -6.79
CA ALA A 54 -14.22 5.39 -6.50
C ALA A 54 -15.14 4.70 -5.48
N GLY A 55 -15.36 3.39 -5.61
CA GLY A 55 -16.18 2.60 -4.68
C GLY A 55 -15.66 2.64 -3.24
N LEU A 56 -14.34 2.53 -3.06
CA LEU A 56 -13.68 2.68 -1.76
C LEU A 56 -13.81 4.11 -1.21
N LYS A 57 -13.51 5.12 -2.03
CA LYS A 57 -13.54 6.54 -1.62
C LYS A 57 -14.92 7.03 -1.24
N THR A 58 -15.95 6.58 -1.95
CA THR A 58 -17.35 6.95 -1.73
C THR A 58 -18.03 6.08 -0.67
N LYS A 59 -17.29 5.16 -0.03
CA LYS A 59 -17.81 4.17 0.92
C LYS A 59 -18.97 3.34 0.35
N LYS A 60 -19.05 3.16 -0.97
CA LYS A 60 -20.05 2.29 -1.63
C LYS A 60 -19.72 0.81 -1.46
N LEU A 61 -18.46 0.50 -1.17
CA LEU A 61 -17.99 -0.83 -0.84
C LEU A 61 -17.80 -0.91 0.68
N HIS A 62 -18.72 -1.61 1.34
CA HIS A 62 -18.69 -1.81 2.78
C HIS A 62 -18.00 -3.12 3.15
N HIS A 63 -17.42 -3.16 4.35
CA HIS A 63 -16.96 -4.39 5.00
C HIS A 63 -16.05 -5.24 4.09
N SER A 64 -16.37 -6.53 3.93
CA SER A 64 -15.60 -7.49 3.13
C SER A 64 -15.45 -7.05 1.66
N ALA A 65 -16.48 -6.50 1.02
CA ALA A 65 -16.38 -6.05 -0.37
C ALA A 65 -15.32 -4.93 -0.54
N GLY A 66 -15.23 -4.03 0.45
CA GLY A 66 -14.18 -3.01 0.49
C GLY A 66 -12.78 -3.61 0.67
N GLU A 67 -12.64 -4.59 1.57
CA GLU A 67 -11.37 -5.30 1.78
C GLU A 67 -10.89 -6.02 0.51
N GLN A 68 -11.79 -6.73 -0.18
CA GLN A 68 -11.46 -7.43 -1.42
C GLN A 68 -11.08 -6.46 -2.56
N ALA A 69 -11.78 -5.32 -2.66
CA ALA A 69 -11.44 -4.28 -3.62
C ALA A 69 -10.06 -3.67 -3.31
N LEU A 70 -9.76 -3.40 -2.04
CA LEU A 70 -8.47 -2.88 -1.60
C LEU A 70 -7.34 -3.88 -1.89
N ALA A 71 -7.56 -5.17 -1.62
CA ALA A 71 -6.63 -6.25 -1.95
C ALA A 71 -6.40 -6.36 -3.47
N THR A 72 -7.46 -6.25 -4.26
CA THR A 72 -7.37 -6.27 -5.73
C THR A 72 -6.51 -5.11 -6.23
N LEU A 73 -6.77 -3.88 -5.76
CA LEU A 73 -5.98 -2.71 -6.12
C LEU A 73 -4.51 -2.85 -5.69
N GLN A 74 -4.26 -3.38 -4.50
CA GLN A 74 -2.91 -3.67 -4.02
C GLN A 74 -2.18 -4.60 -5.00
N LYS A 75 -2.76 -5.74 -5.37
CA LYS A 75 -2.14 -6.71 -6.27
C LYS A 75 -1.92 -6.15 -7.68
N LEU A 76 -2.87 -5.39 -8.21
CA LEU A 76 -2.71 -4.72 -9.51
C LEU A 76 -1.62 -3.64 -9.46
N SER A 77 -1.44 -2.96 -8.33
CA SER A 77 -0.46 -1.89 -8.13
C SER A 77 1.00 -2.35 -8.08
N ILE A 78 1.28 -3.64 -8.24
CA ILE A 78 2.65 -4.13 -8.53
C ILE A 78 3.16 -3.51 -9.85
N ARG A 79 2.26 -3.18 -10.79
CA ARG A 79 2.62 -2.52 -12.05
C ARG A 79 2.72 -1.00 -11.89
N SER A 80 3.81 -0.42 -12.40
CA SER A 80 4.05 1.02 -12.38
C SER A 80 2.95 1.85 -13.06
N SER A 81 2.35 1.33 -14.14
CA SER A 81 1.22 1.97 -14.82
C SER A 81 0.00 2.11 -13.91
N VAL A 82 -0.28 1.10 -13.09
CA VAL A 82 -1.39 1.10 -12.12
C VAL A 82 -1.07 2.01 -10.93
N GLN A 83 0.18 2.03 -10.45
CA GLN A 83 0.61 2.96 -9.41
C GLN A 83 0.37 4.42 -9.85
N LYS A 84 0.77 4.76 -11.07
CA LYS A 84 0.55 6.10 -11.64
C LYS A 84 -0.94 6.45 -11.70
N GLU A 85 -1.77 5.53 -12.22
CA GLU A 85 -3.22 5.72 -12.32
C GLU A 85 -3.87 5.94 -10.94
N LEU A 86 -3.55 5.10 -9.96
CA LEU A 86 -4.08 5.21 -8.59
C LEU A 86 -3.67 6.53 -7.91
N VAL A 87 -2.43 6.98 -8.13
CA VAL A 87 -1.98 8.29 -7.64
C VAL A 87 -2.76 9.42 -8.32
N GLN A 88 -3.03 9.34 -9.62
CA GLN A 88 -3.84 10.34 -10.33
C GLN A 88 -5.29 10.36 -9.83
N LEU A 89 -5.82 9.22 -9.40
CA LEU A 89 -7.14 9.09 -8.77
C LEU A 89 -7.16 9.58 -7.30
N GLY A 90 -6.04 10.06 -6.77
CA GLY A 90 -5.92 10.57 -5.39
C GLY A 90 -5.98 9.49 -4.32
N MET A 91 -5.57 8.25 -4.65
CA MET A 91 -5.62 7.13 -3.71
C MET A 91 -4.58 7.25 -2.60
N LEU A 92 -3.46 7.96 -2.82
CA LEU A 92 -2.46 8.15 -1.78
C LEU A 92 -3.00 9.03 -0.65
N GLU A 93 -3.64 10.15 -1.01
CA GLU A 93 -4.29 11.06 -0.08
C GLU A 93 -5.43 10.36 0.68
N TRP A 94 -6.23 9.58 -0.04
CA TRP A 94 -7.29 8.78 0.59
C TRP A 94 -6.74 7.74 1.56
N LEU A 95 -5.71 6.97 1.18
CA LEU A 95 -5.06 5.98 2.06
C LEU A 95 -4.47 6.64 3.31
N SER A 96 -3.91 7.84 3.17
CA SER A 96 -3.37 8.60 4.31
C SER A 96 -4.45 8.87 5.35
N ILE A 97 -5.67 9.18 4.93
CA ILE A 97 -6.79 9.40 5.86
C ILE A 97 -7.34 8.07 6.35
N TYR A 98 -7.55 7.11 5.44
CA TYR A 98 -8.17 5.82 5.72
C TYR A 98 -7.40 5.00 6.76
N LEU A 99 -6.08 4.90 6.62
CA LEU A 99 -5.21 4.15 7.54
C LEU A 99 -5.13 4.78 8.93
N GLY A 100 -5.36 6.10 9.05
CA GLY A 100 -5.47 6.78 10.34
C GLY A 100 -6.75 6.43 11.10
N GLY A 101 -7.77 5.91 10.40
CA GLY A 101 -9.10 5.62 10.95
C GLY A 101 -9.26 4.24 11.59
N LYS A 102 -8.16 3.53 11.93
CA LYS A 102 -8.15 2.17 12.48
C LYS A 102 -9.00 1.17 11.66
N PRO A 103 -8.58 0.87 10.42
CA PRO A 103 -9.27 -0.12 9.60
C PRO A 103 -9.18 -1.53 10.22
N SER A 104 -9.96 -2.48 9.69
CA SER A 104 -9.85 -3.89 10.06
C SER A 104 -8.43 -4.42 9.81
N PRO A 105 -7.99 -5.49 10.48
CA PRO A 105 -6.65 -6.06 10.26
C PRO A 105 -6.36 -6.39 8.79
N ALA A 106 -7.35 -6.93 8.06
CA ALA A 106 -7.21 -7.23 6.64
C ALA A 106 -7.05 -5.96 5.79
N ALA A 107 -7.90 -4.94 6.02
CA ALA A 107 -7.80 -3.68 5.31
C ALA A 107 -6.51 -2.90 5.64
N LEU A 108 -6.02 -3.00 6.89
CA LEU A 108 -4.76 -2.42 7.32
C LEU A 108 -3.59 -3.02 6.53
N ASP A 109 -3.56 -4.35 6.40
CA ASP A 109 -2.55 -5.10 5.65
C ASP A 109 -2.53 -4.69 4.17
N TYR A 110 -3.66 -4.81 3.48
CA TYR A 110 -3.77 -4.43 2.07
C TYR A 110 -3.53 -2.94 1.84
N GLY A 111 -4.01 -2.09 2.74
CA GLY A 111 -3.87 -0.64 2.64
C GLY A 111 -2.42 -0.16 2.80
N CYS A 112 -1.69 -0.69 3.79
CA CYS A 112 -0.27 -0.40 3.97
C CYS A 112 0.59 -0.93 2.81
N ALA A 113 0.30 -2.14 2.34
CA ALA A 113 0.96 -2.72 1.16
C ALA A 113 0.73 -1.89 -0.11
N LEU A 114 -0.51 -1.44 -0.34
CA LEU A 114 -0.84 -0.55 -1.45
C LEU A 114 -0.13 0.81 -1.29
N LEU A 115 -0.13 1.40 -0.09
CA LEU A 115 0.55 2.67 0.16
C LEU A 115 2.05 2.57 -0.15
N LEU A 116 2.70 1.46 0.21
CA LEU A 116 4.09 1.19 -0.16
C LEU A 116 4.27 1.17 -1.67
N ASN A 117 3.46 0.37 -2.40
CA ASN A 117 3.50 0.31 -3.86
C ASN A 117 3.42 1.70 -4.51
N LEU A 118 2.52 2.55 -4.03
CA LEU A 118 2.39 3.91 -4.54
C LEU A 118 3.65 4.74 -4.26
N CYS A 119 4.24 4.64 -3.06
CA CYS A 119 5.43 5.40 -2.67
C CYS A 119 6.73 4.94 -3.35
N LEU A 120 6.79 3.71 -3.89
CA LEU A 120 7.89 3.27 -4.75
C LEU A 120 7.91 4.01 -6.10
N HIS A 121 6.78 4.55 -6.54
CA HIS A 121 6.68 5.33 -7.77
C HIS A 121 7.01 6.82 -7.54
N PRO A 122 7.72 7.51 -8.46
CA PRO A 122 8.00 8.95 -8.35
C PRO A 122 6.75 9.82 -8.19
N PHE A 123 5.65 9.48 -8.88
CA PHE A 123 4.39 10.23 -8.74
C PHE A 123 3.79 10.07 -7.34
N GLY A 124 3.91 8.89 -6.72
CA GLY A 124 3.44 8.70 -5.35
C GLY A 124 4.29 9.47 -4.35
N ARG A 125 5.62 9.49 -4.49
CA ARG A 125 6.48 10.37 -3.68
C ARG A 125 6.13 11.85 -3.83
N SER A 126 5.79 12.28 -5.04
CA SER A 126 5.31 13.64 -5.30
C SER A 126 3.96 13.91 -4.63
N ALA A 127 3.02 12.96 -4.65
CA ALA A 127 1.75 13.07 -3.94
C ALA A 127 1.92 13.07 -2.41
N ALA A 128 2.76 12.20 -1.85
CA ALA A 128 3.14 12.22 -0.44
C ALA A 128 3.75 13.57 -0.03
N SER A 129 4.56 14.19 -0.90
CA SER A 129 5.08 15.54 -0.68
C SER A 129 3.97 16.59 -0.57
N ARG A 130 2.98 16.55 -1.48
CA ARG A 130 1.84 17.49 -1.46
C ARG A 130 0.96 17.30 -0.23
N ALA A 131 0.75 16.05 0.18
CA ALA A 131 -0.04 15.67 1.34
C ALA A 131 0.78 15.49 2.63
N ALA A 132 2.01 16.03 2.70
CA ALA A 132 2.99 15.68 3.73
C ALA A 132 2.45 15.81 5.17
N THR A 133 1.61 16.81 5.45
CA THR A 133 1.03 17.03 6.78
C THR A 133 0.19 15.84 7.25
N ILE A 134 -0.83 15.46 6.47
CA ILE A 134 -1.72 14.34 6.83
C ILE A 134 -1.01 13.00 6.67
N PHE A 135 -0.22 12.84 5.61
CA PHE A 135 0.55 11.63 5.33
C PHE A 135 1.51 11.29 6.49
N MET A 136 2.32 12.25 6.94
CA MET A 136 3.27 12.00 8.02
C MET A 136 2.59 11.85 9.38
N ALA A 137 1.46 12.52 9.63
CA ALA A 137 0.69 12.31 10.85
C ALA A 137 0.22 10.84 10.92
N THR A 138 -0.35 10.31 9.84
CA THR A 138 -0.80 8.91 9.77
C THR A 138 0.36 7.94 9.93
N ILE A 139 1.49 8.17 9.25
CA ILE A 139 2.67 7.31 9.41
C ILE A 139 3.18 7.34 10.85
N ALA A 140 3.22 8.50 11.51
CA ALA A 140 3.60 8.59 12.92
C ALA A 140 2.63 7.83 13.84
N THR A 141 1.32 7.91 13.59
CA THR A 141 0.31 7.13 14.32
C THR A 141 0.52 5.63 14.16
N LEU A 142 0.79 5.14 12.95
CA LEU A 142 1.08 3.73 12.70
C LEU A 142 2.39 3.30 13.39
N MET A 143 3.43 4.14 13.35
CA MET A 143 4.73 3.86 13.97
C MET A 143 4.67 3.85 15.49
N ALA A 144 3.78 4.63 16.10
CA ALA A 144 3.56 4.63 17.53
C ALA A 144 2.94 3.31 18.04
N ASP A 145 2.33 2.50 17.15
CA ASP A 145 2.00 1.12 17.49
C ASP A 145 3.26 0.24 17.46
N LEU A 146 3.79 0.01 18.65
CA LEU A 146 5.04 -0.73 18.87
C LEU A 146 4.93 -2.19 18.41
N LYS A 147 3.73 -2.78 18.38
CA LYS A 147 3.47 -4.17 17.99
C LYS A 147 2.69 -4.30 16.68
N LEU A 148 2.75 -3.28 15.82
CA LEU A 148 2.06 -3.25 14.54
C LEU A 148 2.45 -4.46 13.66
N PRO A 149 1.51 -5.37 13.31
CA PRO A 149 1.83 -6.56 12.52
C PRO A 149 2.36 -6.26 11.11
N VAL A 150 2.02 -5.08 10.57
CA VAL A 150 2.36 -4.62 9.22
C VAL A 150 3.52 -3.62 9.21
N CYS A 151 4.33 -3.60 10.27
CA CYS A 151 5.44 -2.65 10.45
C CYS A 151 6.41 -2.60 9.27
N TYR A 152 6.71 -3.73 8.63
CA TYR A 152 7.60 -3.80 7.48
C TYR A 152 7.12 -2.96 6.28
N TYR A 153 5.81 -2.84 6.04
CA TYR A 153 5.28 -1.94 5.01
C TYR A 153 5.47 -0.48 5.40
N VAL A 154 5.16 -0.13 6.65
CA VAL A 154 5.27 1.25 7.16
C VAL A 154 6.73 1.72 7.15
N ASN A 155 7.64 0.84 7.55
CA ASN A 155 9.09 1.05 7.49
C ASN A 155 9.55 1.25 6.04
N GLY A 156 9.08 0.41 5.10
CA GLY A 156 9.35 0.57 3.67
C GLY A 156 8.82 1.89 3.11
N VAL A 157 7.62 2.31 3.51
CA VAL A 157 7.04 3.61 3.13
C VAL A 157 7.95 4.74 3.60
N LEU A 158 8.34 4.74 4.88
CA LEU A 158 9.27 5.73 5.44
C LEU A 158 10.58 5.77 4.67
N TYR A 159 11.21 4.62 4.45
CA TYR A 159 12.45 4.54 3.69
C TYR A 159 12.30 5.17 2.29
N SER A 160 11.20 4.88 1.60
CA SER A 160 10.95 5.38 0.24
C SER A 160 10.69 6.89 0.18
N VAL A 161 10.03 7.47 1.19
CA VAL A 161 9.58 8.88 1.16
C VAL A 161 10.54 9.84 1.86
N LEU A 162 11.43 9.36 2.73
CA LEU A 162 12.37 10.22 3.46
C LEU A 162 13.44 10.88 2.57
N GLY A 163 13.60 10.43 1.33
CA GLY A 163 14.37 11.14 0.31
C GLY A 163 13.76 12.50 -0.09
N VAL A 164 12.45 12.66 0.05
CA VAL A 164 11.72 13.88 -0.33
C VAL A 164 11.87 14.96 0.74
N ALA A 165 12.39 16.13 0.35
CA ALA A 165 12.74 17.21 1.28
C ALA A 165 11.56 17.69 2.16
N ARG A 166 10.38 17.89 1.56
CA ARG A 166 9.18 18.35 2.28
C ARG A 166 8.66 17.32 3.27
N VAL A 167 8.66 16.04 2.89
CA VAL A 167 8.29 14.93 3.78
C VAL A 167 9.25 14.85 4.95
N ARG A 168 10.56 14.93 4.67
CA ARG A 168 11.62 14.90 5.70
C ARG A 168 11.55 16.11 6.64
N ALA A 169 11.19 17.29 6.15
CA ALA A 169 10.93 18.45 6.99
C ALA A 169 9.77 18.18 7.96
N ARG A 170 8.65 17.65 7.45
CA ARG A 170 7.50 17.31 8.27
C ARG A 170 7.80 16.22 9.30
N ALA A 171 8.61 15.21 8.94
CA ALA A 171 9.07 14.17 9.86
C ALA A 171 9.86 14.75 11.06
N ARG A 172 10.66 15.80 10.84
CA ARG A 172 11.36 16.51 11.93
C ARG A 172 10.41 17.31 12.81
N GLU A 173 9.46 18.03 12.21
CA GLU A 173 8.48 18.84 12.95
C GLU A 173 7.66 18.00 13.94
N ILE A 174 7.31 16.77 13.57
CA ILE A 174 6.57 15.84 14.45
C ILE A 174 7.48 14.95 15.30
N ASN A 175 8.79 15.22 15.31
CA ASN A 175 9.79 14.48 16.06
C ASN A 175 9.75 12.95 15.83
N LEU A 176 9.57 12.53 14.58
CA LEU A 176 9.45 11.12 14.20
C LEU A 176 10.67 10.29 14.61
N ALA A 177 11.85 10.91 14.71
CA ALA A 177 13.07 10.25 15.17
C ALA A 177 12.90 9.60 16.55
N ASN A 178 12.20 10.27 17.48
CA ASN A 178 11.94 9.71 18.80
C ASN A 178 10.97 8.52 18.73
N ILE A 179 9.91 8.60 17.92
CA ILE A 179 8.96 7.48 17.72
C ILE A 179 9.69 6.26 17.14
N VAL A 180 10.56 6.48 16.14
CA VAL A 180 11.38 5.40 15.56
C VAL A 180 12.33 4.82 16.60
N LYS A 181 12.96 5.64 17.43
CA LYS A 181 13.87 5.20 18.49
C LYS A 181 13.14 4.33 19.52
N GLU A 182 11.99 4.77 20.01
CA GLU A 182 11.15 3.99 20.93
C GLU A 182 10.77 2.64 20.33
N LYS A 183 10.34 2.62 19.05
CA LYS A 183 10.02 1.37 18.34
C LYS A 183 11.24 0.45 18.16
N MET A 184 12.42 1.01 17.92
CA MET A 184 13.68 0.25 17.86
C MET A 184 14.03 -0.40 19.19
N GLU A 185 13.86 0.31 20.30
CA GLU A 185 14.14 -0.20 21.65
C GLU A 185 13.21 -1.36 22.03
N GLN A 186 11.96 -1.33 21.57
CA GLN A 186 11.03 -2.45 21.73
C GLN A 186 11.43 -3.70 20.94
N ASN A 187 12.11 -3.51 19.80
CA ASN A 187 12.60 -4.57 18.92
C ASN A 187 11.58 -5.72 18.72
N HIS A 188 10.33 -5.36 18.40
CA HIS A 188 9.22 -6.29 18.35
C HIS A 188 9.48 -7.46 17.37
N CYS A 189 10.04 -7.16 16.20
CA CYS A 189 10.19 -8.14 15.12
C CYS A 189 11.53 -8.00 14.37
N SER A 190 11.87 -9.04 13.59
CA SER A 190 13.11 -9.05 12.79
C SER A 190 13.19 -7.90 11.78
N ASP A 191 12.05 -7.48 11.23
CA ASP A 191 12.00 -6.40 10.23
C ASP A 191 12.34 -5.05 10.87
N ASP A 192 11.81 -4.77 12.06
CA ASP A 192 12.14 -3.55 12.81
C ASP A 192 13.65 -3.48 13.11
N GLY A 193 14.24 -4.59 13.58
CA GLY A 193 15.68 -4.68 13.84
C GLY A 193 16.56 -4.45 12.59
N LYS A 194 16.08 -4.80 11.39
CA LYS A 194 16.82 -4.61 10.12
C LYS A 194 16.60 -3.23 9.52
N GLN A 195 15.37 -2.72 9.53
CA GLN A 195 14.95 -1.56 8.74
C GLN A 195 15.07 -0.25 9.54
N LEU A 196 14.64 -0.24 10.80
CA LEU A 196 14.58 0.98 11.61
C LEU A 196 15.94 1.66 11.85
N PRO A 197 17.06 0.94 12.09
CA PRO A 197 18.36 1.60 12.27
C PRO A 197 18.76 2.46 11.07
N THR A 198 18.44 2.03 9.85
CA THR A 198 18.71 2.79 8.63
C THR A 198 17.80 4.01 8.52
N ILE A 199 16.50 3.84 8.81
CA ILE A 199 15.52 4.92 8.82
C ILE A 199 15.89 5.99 9.85
N PHE A 200 16.28 5.57 11.06
CA PHE A 200 16.72 6.45 12.13
C PHE A 200 17.94 7.28 11.72
N LYS A 201 18.96 6.64 11.11
CA LYS A 201 20.13 7.33 10.55
C LYS A 201 19.75 8.40 9.52
N ILE A 202 18.78 8.13 8.64
CA ILE A 202 18.30 9.11 7.65
C ILE A 202 17.59 10.29 8.32
N LEU A 203 16.84 10.05 9.39
CA LEU A 203 16.13 11.08 10.13
C LEU A 203 17.08 12.05 10.87
N ILE A 204 18.13 11.52 11.50
CA ILE A 204 19.11 12.32 12.26
C ILE A 204 20.20 12.93 11.36
N GLY A 205 20.66 12.21 10.33
CA GLY A 205 21.87 12.51 9.56
C GLY A 205 21.65 13.44 8.37
N GLY A 206 20.67 14.34 8.45
CA GLY A 206 20.12 15.07 7.32
C GLY A 206 21.16 15.70 6.39
N LYS A 207 21.52 15.00 5.30
CA LYS A 207 21.84 15.52 3.94
C LYS A 207 22.46 14.52 2.96
N ASN A 208 22.87 13.31 3.35
CA ASN A 208 23.50 12.37 2.41
C ASN A 208 22.78 11.02 2.35
N LEU A 209 22.65 10.47 1.13
CA LEU A 209 22.14 9.14 0.75
C LEU A 209 20.59 9.12 0.63
N ILE A 210 19.95 8.76 -0.49
CA ILE A 210 20.12 7.59 -1.36
C ILE A 210 19.54 7.94 -2.76
N SER A 211 20.24 7.61 -3.86
CA SER A 211 19.56 7.41 -5.15
C SER A 211 18.69 6.18 -5.01
N ILE A 212 17.37 6.35 -4.86
CA ILE A 212 16.43 5.24 -4.66
C ILE A 212 16.47 4.35 -5.90
N ASN A 213 17.26 3.27 -5.84
CA ASN A 213 17.21 2.21 -6.84
C ASN A 213 16.05 1.29 -6.46
N ASN A 214 14.93 1.43 -7.20
CA ASN A 214 13.66 0.74 -6.95
C ASN A 214 13.77 -0.81 -6.91
N GLN A 215 14.89 -1.40 -7.36
CA GLN A 215 15.08 -2.85 -7.43
C GLN A 215 15.14 -3.55 -6.05
N ASN A 216 15.69 -2.90 -5.01
CA ASN A 216 15.88 -3.54 -3.69
C ASN A 216 14.63 -3.50 -2.78
N CYS A 217 13.73 -2.53 -2.96
CA CYS A 217 12.47 -2.49 -2.22
C CYS A 217 11.43 -3.47 -2.81
N LEU A 218 11.43 -3.63 -4.14
CA LEU A 218 10.55 -4.59 -4.81
C LEU A 218 10.91 -6.03 -4.40
N SER A 219 12.19 -6.40 -4.31
CA SER A 219 12.60 -7.75 -3.87
C SER A 219 12.20 -8.08 -2.43
N GLN A 220 12.11 -7.09 -1.54
CA GLN A 220 11.58 -7.25 -0.19
C GLN A 220 10.06 -7.43 -0.19
N GLN A 221 9.32 -6.66 -1.00
CA GLN A 221 7.88 -6.80 -1.11
C GLN A 221 7.44 -8.14 -1.72
N PHE A 222 8.18 -8.63 -2.73
CA PHE A 222 7.99 -9.96 -3.32
C PHE A 222 8.33 -11.10 -2.33
N SER A 223 9.35 -10.93 -1.48
CA SER A 223 9.66 -11.87 -0.40
C SER A 223 8.56 -11.92 0.67
N VAL A 224 7.90 -10.79 0.93
CA VAL A 224 6.76 -10.74 1.85
C VAL A 224 5.49 -11.35 1.24
N GLU A 225 5.17 -11.07 -0.03
CA GLU A 225 4.05 -11.75 -0.72
C GLU A 225 4.25 -13.28 -0.76
N ASN A 226 5.47 -13.76 -1.00
CA ASN A 226 5.81 -15.19 -0.95
C ASN A 226 5.70 -15.79 0.46
N SER A 227 5.96 -15.03 1.54
CA SER A 227 5.82 -15.54 2.91
C SER A 227 4.39 -15.49 3.43
N TYR A 228 3.53 -14.63 2.89
CA TYR A 228 2.07 -14.65 3.13
C TYR A 228 1.37 -15.80 2.41
N PHE A 229 1.77 -16.14 1.18
CA PHE A 229 1.32 -17.36 0.51
C PHE A 229 1.97 -18.64 1.09
N GLY A 230 3.17 -18.53 1.68
CA GLY A 230 3.92 -19.64 2.26
C GLY A 230 3.38 -20.22 3.58
N ARG A 231 2.41 -19.58 4.25
CA ARG A 231 1.77 -20.16 5.47
C ARG A 231 0.56 -21.04 5.18
N LYS A 232 0.12 -21.17 3.93
CA LYS A 232 -0.82 -22.23 3.51
C LYS A 232 -0.42 -22.76 2.13
N GLY A 233 0.44 -23.79 2.14
CA GLY A 233 0.52 -24.81 1.10
C GLY A 233 0.82 -24.35 -0.34
N HIS A 234 2.05 -24.63 -0.78
CA HIS A 234 2.43 -24.83 -2.19
C HIS A 234 2.13 -23.69 -3.20
N CYS A 235 3.12 -22.82 -3.43
CA CYS A 235 3.73 -22.70 -4.76
C CYS A 235 5.03 -21.89 -4.66
N SER A 236 6.14 -22.61 -4.77
CA SER A 236 7.50 -22.11 -4.81
C SER A 236 7.89 -21.65 -6.21
N LEU A 237 8.72 -20.60 -6.27
CA LEU A 237 9.72 -20.32 -7.30
C LEU A 237 9.28 -20.24 -8.77
N LEU A 238 9.24 -19.00 -9.30
CA LEU A 238 9.72 -18.56 -10.63
C LEU A 238 8.97 -17.28 -10.96
N TRP A 239 9.57 -16.09 -10.87
CA TRP A 239 9.20 -14.90 -11.67
C TRP A 239 10.15 -13.74 -11.34
N PHE A 240 11.43 -13.88 -11.71
CA PHE A 240 12.32 -12.76 -12.01
C PHE A 240 13.51 -13.32 -12.81
N LEU A 241 13.31 -13.54 -14.10
CA LEU A 241 14.31 -13.50 -15.19
C LEU A 241 13.55 -13.71 -16.52
N ASN A 242 12.88 -12.64 -16.97
CA ASN A 242 12.60 -12.21 -18.35
C ASN A 242 11.63 -11.04 -18.34
#